data_AF-A0A3P7PDT9-F1
#
_entry.id   AF-A0A3P7PDT9-F1
#
_cell.length_a   1.000
_cell.length_b   1.000
_cell.length_c   1.000
_cell.angle_alpha   90.00
_cell.angle_beta   90.00
_cell.angle_gamma   90.00
#
_symmetry.space_group_name_H-M   'P 1'
#
loop_
_entity.id
_entity.type
_entity.pdbx_description
1 polymer ?
#
loop_
_entity_poly.entity_id
_entity_poly.type
_entity_poly.pdbx_seq_one_letter_code
_entity_poly.pdbx_strand_id
1 'polypeptide(L)'
;MRIIRNCNTCEFNFNQICAGHGDILSYGDAIPEELDNNVICTGWGVSFEYYDSLIEKVPWYIQKNYSYMDQSIDYDEFIRRIDADEKGLGIDVNLYDAIEHVYGLKIFELAEILDVSIGVIMYARRRGTVSKRVIEFSPKLCIPPKFFGKFLSTDLSELEQCCKEFYGVKQIQDVPHK
;
A
#
# COMPACT_ATOMS: atom_id res chain seq x y z
N MET A 1 1.17 -7.04 8.52
CA MET A 1 0.97 -8.51 8.37
C MET A 1 2.33 -9.17 8.41
N ARG A 2 2.47 -10.36 9.03
CA ARG A 2 3.76 -11.06 9.08
C ARG A 2 3.94 -12.03 7.92
N ILE A 3 5.08 -11.97 7.25
CA ILE A 3 5.47 -12.93 6.20
C ILE A 3 6.07 -14.19 6.85
N ILE A 4 5.59 -15.34 6.41
CA ILE A 4 6.12 -16.66 6.77
C ILE A 4 7.22 -17.01 5.77
N ARG A 5 8.44 -17.23 6.27
CA ARG A 5 9.64 -17.53 5.46
C ARG A 5 10.16 -18.93 5.77
N ASN A 6 9.46 -19.93 5.23
CA ASN A 6 9.82 -21.33 5.37
C ASN A 6 9.78 -22.01 3.99
N CYS A 7 10.19 -23.27 3.92
CA CYS A 7 10.18 -24.01 2.66
C CYS A 7 8.78 -24.12 2.02
N ASN A 8 7.70 -24.17 2.81
CA ASN A 8 6.32 -24.19 2.26
C ASN A 8 5.93 -22.94 1.48
N THR A 9 6.53 -21.80 1.81
CA THR A 9 6.27 -20.53 1.12
C THR A 9 7.38 -20.16 0.13
N CYS A 10 8.42 -20.99 0.01
CA CYS A 10 9.62 -20.73 -0.77
C CYS A 10 9.39 -21.06 -2.26
N GLU A 11 9.81 -20.19 -3.17
CA GLU A 11 9.76 -20.44 -4.63
C GLU A 11 10.59 -21.67 -5.06
N PHE A 12 11.54 -22.07 -4.22
CA PHE A 12 12.38 -23.23 -4.42
C PHE A 12 11.79 -24.53 -3.85
N ASN A 13 10.51 -24.54 -3.48
CA ASN A 13 9.80 -25.76 -3.14
C ASN A 13 9.24 -26.42 -4.41
N PHE A 14 9.80 -27.57 -4.75
CA PHE A 14 9.35 -28.38 -5.89
C PHE A 14 8.77 -29.69 -5.37
N ASN A 15 7.45 -29.75 -5.17
CA ASN A 15 6.74 -30.93 -4.67
C ASN A 15 7.29 -31.44 -3.33
N GLN A 16 7.33 -30.57 -2.32
CA GLN A 16 7.86 -30.88 -0.98
C GLN A 16 9.37 -31.18 -0.96
N ILE A 17 10.11 -30.67 -1.94
CA ILE A 17 11.57 -30.70 -1.96
C ILE A 17 12.07 -29.26 -1.93
N CYS A 18 12.78 -28.89 -0.87
CA CYS A 18 13.27 -27.52 -0.69
C CYS A 18 14.67 -27.35 -1.28
N ALA A 19 14.77 -26.70 -2.43
CA ALA A 19 16.04 -26.49 -3.13
C ALA A 19 16.74 -25.16 -2.76
N GLY A 20 16.14 -24.35 -1.87
CA GLY A 20 16.64 -23.03 -1.50
C GLY A 20 17.81 -23.00 -0.50
N HIS A 21 18.34 -24.18 -0.11
CA HIS A 21 19.27 -24.37 1.01
C HIS A 21 18.65 -23.98 2.37
N GLY A 22 18.89 -24.75 3.43
CA GLY A 22 18.41 -24.41 4.78
C GLY A 22 19.39 -24.88 5.84
N ASP A 23 19.14 -24.50 7.10
CA ASP A 23 20.01 -24.89 8.23
C ASP A 23 19.91 -26.39 8.56
N ILE A 24 18.78 -27.02 8.17
CA ILE A 24 18.42 -28.39 8.52
C ILE A 24 18.43 -29.32 7.30
N LEU A 25 18.07 -28.82 6.11
CA LEU A 25 17.92 -29.61 4.89
C LEU A 25 19.03 -29.26 3.88
N SER A 26 19.65 -30.30 3.32
CA SER A 26 20.55 -30.18 2.19
C SER A 26 19.78 -29.89 0.90
N TYR A 27 20.48 -29.41 -0.12
CA TYR A 27 19.89 -29.19 -1.45
C TYR A 27 19.26 -30.48 -1.98
N GLY A 28 17.95 -30.44 -2.26
CA GLY A 28 17.22 -31.57 -2.85
C GLY A 28 16.64 -32.55 -1.83
N ASP A 29 16.76 -32.27 -0.53
CA ASP A 29 16.10 -33.06 0.50
C ASP A 29 14.58 -32.83 0.49
N ALA A 30 13.82 -33.91 0.71
CA ALA A 30 12.39 -33.83 0.96
C ALA A 30 12.13 -33.15 2.32
N ILE A 31 11.11 -32.32 2.38
CA ILE A 31 10.64 -31.67 3.60
C ILE A 31 9.92 -32.73 4.44
N PRO A 32 10.42 -33.10 5.63
CA PRO A 32 9.74 -34.07 6.49
C PRO A 32 8.39 -33.49 6.95
N GLU A 33 7.33 -34.30 6.96
CA GLU A 33 5.98 -33.86 7.35
C GLU A 33 5.96 -33.19 8.75
N GLU A 34 6.80 -33.67 9.66
CA GLU A 34 6.96 -33.14 11.01
C GLU A 34 7.67 -31.78 11.11
N LEU A 35 8.36 -31.36 10.05
CA LEU A 35 9.13 -30.11 9.98
C LEU A 35 8.58 -29.11 8.96
N ASP A 36 7.52 -29.48 8.24
CA ASP A 36 6.90 -28.76 7.11
C ASP A 36 6.79 -27.23 7.32
N ASN A 37 6.43 -26.80 8.53
CA ASN A 37 6.26 -25.37 8.87
C ASN A 37 7.47 -24.69 9.52
N ASN A 38 8.49 -25.44 9.92
CA ASN A 38 9.63 -24.96 10.72
C ASN A 38 10.96 -24.96 9.96
N VAL A 39 11.03 -25.54 8.75
CA VAL A 39 12.26 -25.49 7.94
C VAL A 39 12.43 -24.10 7.33
N ILE A 40 13.44 -23.37 7.80
CA ILE A 40 13.84 -22.07 7.24
C ILE A 40 14.49 -22.30 5.88
N CYS A 41 14.03 -21.57 4.86
CA CYS A 41 14.65 -21.50 3.53
C CYS A 41 15.65 -20.33 3.57
N THR A 42 16.96 -20.58 3.46
CA THR A 42 17.98 -19.53 3.52
C THR A 42 17.99 -18.70 2.24
N GLY A 43 17.78 -19.33 1.10
CA GLY A 43 17.53 -18.68 -0.19
C GLY A 43 16.06 -18.35 -0.42
N TRP A 44 15.31 -17.95 0.61
CA TRP A 44 13.87 -17.75 0.48
C TRP A 44 13.52 -16.67 -0.56
N GLY A 45 12.82 -17.09 -1.60
CA GLY A 45 12.01 -16.24 -2.47
C GLY A 45 10.53 -16.59 -2.32
N VAL A 46 9.63 -15.66 -2.60
CA VAL A 46 8.18 -15.90 -2.45
C VAL A 46 7.66 -16.82 -3.56
N SER A 47 7.09 -17.97 -3.20
CA SER A 47 6.38 -18.83 -4.15
C SER A 47 5.16 -18.12 -4.76
N PHE A 48 4.77 -18.52 -5.97
CA PHE A 48 3.63 -17.93 -6.67
C PHE A 48 2.33 -18.10 -5.88
N GLU A 49 2.07 -19.30 -5.35
CA GLU A 49 0.88 -19.60 -4.55
C GLU A 49 0.83 -18.77 -3.27
N TYR A 50 1.99 -18.58 -2.63
CA TYR A 50 2.04 -17.75 -1.43
C TYR A 50 1.86 -16.28 -1.77
N TYR A 51 2.45 -15.79 -2.85
CA TYR A 51 2.24 -14.44 -3.37
C TYR A 51 0.75 -14.15 -3.63
N ASP A 52 0.05 -15.04 -4.33
CA ASP A 52 -1.39 -14.92 -4.58
C ASP A 52 -2.18 -14.86 -3.25
N SER A 53 -1.78 -15.64 -2.25
CA SER A 53 -2.39 -15.56 -0.93
C SER A 53 -2.07 -14.26 -0.16
N LEU A 54 -0.91 -13.65 -0.43
CA LEU A 54 -0.47 -12.41 0.21
C LEU A 54 -1.17 -11.20 -0.41
N ILE A 55 -1.29 -11.14 -1.74
CA ILE A 55 -1.87 -9.98 -2.44
C ILE A 55 -3.34 -9.74 -2.03
N GLU A 56 -4.06 -10.78 -1.64
CA GLU A 56 -5.44 -10.67 -1.12
C GLU A 56 -5.52 -10.12 0.32
N LYS A 57 -4.44 -10.25 1.10
CA LYS A 57 -4.41 -9.97 2.55
C LYS A 57 -3.64 -8.70 2.92
N VAL A 58 -2.76 -8.23 2.05
CA VAL A 58 -2.03 -6.98 2.28
C VAL A 58 -2.97 -5.78 2.34
N PRO A 59 -2.61 -4.72 3.07
CA PRO A 59 -3.34 -3.47 3.03
C PRO A 59 -3.48 -2.91 1.60
N TRP A 60 -4.59 -2.23 1.33
CA TRP A 60 -4.94 -1.70 0.00
C TRP A 60 -3.83 -0.83 -0.62
N TYR A 61 -3.07 -0.10 0.20
CA TYR A 61 -2.01 0.80 -0.23
C TYR A 61 -0.71 0.06 -0.64
N ILE A 62 -0.59 -1.21 -0.28
CA ILE A 62 0.42 -2.13 -0.85
C ILE A 62 -0.19 -2.79 -2.09
N GLN A 63 -1.39 -3.35 -1.96
CA GLN A 63 -2.08 -4.12 -3.00
C GLN A 63 -2.15 -3.38 -4.35
N LYS A 64 -2.49 -2.08 -4.33
CA LYS A 64 -2.74 -1.26 -5.53
C LYS A 64 -1.57 -1.22 -6.52
N ASN A 65 -0.33 -1.36 -6.04
CA ASN A 65 0.87 -1.33 -6.89
C ASN A 65 1.23 -2.70 -7.47
N TYR A 66 0.55 -3.76 -7.06
CA TYR A 66 0.90 -5.14 -7.40
C TYR A 66 -0.30 -5.98 -7.86
N SER A 67 -1.51 -5.40 -7.89
CA SER A 67 -2.64 -6.01 -8.58
C SER A 67 -2.36 -6.04 -10.09
N TYR A 68 -2.40 -7.24 -10.67
CA TYR A 68 -2.05 -7.76 -12.01
C TYR A 68 -2.24 -6.91 -13.29
N MET A 69 -2.46 -5.59 -13.24
CA MET A 69 -2.80 -4.74 -14.38
C MET A 69 -1.80 -3.63 -14.71
N ASP A 70 -0.80 -3.35 -13.87
CA ASP A 70 0.19 -2.31 -14.16
C ASP A 70 1.55 -2.68 -13.54
N GLN A 71 2.58 -2.80 -14.39
CA GLN A 71 4.00 -2.99 -14.06
C GLN A 71 4.52 -4.42 -13.89
N SER A 72 5.82 -4.59 -14.19
CA SER A 72 6.59 -5.79 -13.88
C SER A 72 6.56 -6.01 -12.37
N ILE A 73 6.07 -7.17 -11.93
CA ILE A 73 5.98 -7.52 -10.52
C ILE A 73 7.40 -7.65 -9.95
N ASP A 74 7.83 -6.64 -9.20
CA ASP A 74 9.02 -6.73 -8.35
C ASP A 74 8.61 -7.37 -7.02
N TYR A 75 8.75 -8.69 -6.95
CA TYR A 75 8.42 -9.48 -5.77
C TYR A 75 9.25 -9.07 -4.54
N ASP A 76 10.51 -8.66 -4.73
CA ASP A 76 11.38 -8.25 -3.62
C ASP A 76 10.93 -6.91 -3.03
N GLU A 77 10.57 -5.93 -3.86
CA GLU A 77 9.98 -4.68 -3.37
C GLU A 77 8.63 -4.94 -2.68
N PHE A 78 7.79 -5.82 -3.22
CA PHE A 78 6.52 -6.19 -2.58
C PHE A 78 6.74 -6.71 -1.16
N ILE A 79 7.64 -7.70 -1.01
CA ILE A 79 8.00 -8.28 0.28
C ILE A 79 8.62 -7.22 1.21
N ARG A 80 9.53 -6.38 0.71
CA ARG A 80 10.14 -5.29 1.50
C ARG A 80 9.11 -4.31 2.03
N ARG A 81 8.08 -3.97 1.24
CA ARG A 81 7.00 -3.06 1.68
C ARG A 81 6.14 -3.68 2.77
N ILE A 82 5.83 -4.98 2.68
CA ILE A 82 5.09 -5.69 3.74
C ILE A 82 5.89 -5.70 5.05
N ASP A 83 7.19 -6.00 5.00
CA ASP A 83 8.05 -5.98 6.19
C ASP A 83 8.16 -4.58 6.80
N ALA A 84 8.27 -3.55 5.96
CA ALA A 84 8.35 -2.16 6.43
C ALA A 84 7.06 -1.73 7.13
N ASP A 85 5.90 -2.13 6.58
CA ASP A 85 4.59 -1.92 7.18
C ASP A 85 4.44 -2.68 8.50
N GLU A 86 4.85 -3.96 8.55
CA GLU A 86 4.85 -4.77 9.78
C GLU A 86 5.70 -4.14 10.90
N LYS A 87 6.86 -3.56 10.54
CA LYS A 87 7.77 -2.89 11.48
C LYS A 87 7.32 -1.48 11.86
N GLY A 88 6.22 -0.97 11.29
CA GLY A 88 5.74 0.38 11.54
C GLY A 88 6.66 1.48 10.99
N LEU A 89 7.51 1.18 10.02
CA LEU A 89 8.43 2.15 9.41
C LEU A 89 7.71 3.16 8.50
N GLY A 90 6.48 2.85 8.11
CA GLY A 90 5.70 3.60 7.15
C GLY A 90 6.18 3.34 5.72
N ILE A 91 5.23 3.17 4.80
CA ILE A 91 5.52 3.05 3.38
C ILE A 91 4.99 4.25 2.63
N ASP A 92 5.64 4.62 1.53
CA ASP A 92 5.15 5.71 0.68
C ASP A 92 3.80 5.33 0.07
N VAL A 93 2.85 6.25 0.17
CA VAL A 93 1.48 6.12 -0.33
C VAL A 93 1.16 7.37 -1.12
N ASN A 94 0.62 7.19 -2.32
CA ASN A 94 0.17 8.32 -3.11
C ASN A 94 -0.98 9.05 -2.38
N LEU A 95 -0.79 10.34 -2.07
CA LEU A 95 -1.79 11.11 -1.33
C LEU A 95 -3.17 11.10 -2.02
N TYR A 96 -3.22 11.16 -3.35
CA TYR A 96 -4.50 11.16 -4.08
C TYR A 96 -5.19 9.81 -4.03
N ASP A 97 -4.44 8.71 -3.98
CA ASP A 97 -5.00 7.38 -3.75
C ASP A 97 -5.53 7.24 -2.32
N ALA A 98 -4.82 7.83 -1.35
CA ALA A 98 -5.27 7.87 0.03
C ALA A 98 -6.53 8.73 0.19
N ILE A 99 -6.62 9.87 -0.49
CA ILE A 99 -7.84 10.69 -0.50
C ILE A 99 -8.99 9.90 -1.13
N GLU A 100 -8.80 9.24 -2.27
CA GLU A 100 -9.85 8.43 -2.89
C GLU A 100 -10.35 7.35 -1.94
N HIS A 101 -9.45 6.68 -1.22
CA HIS A 101 -9.80 5.61 -0.30
C HIS A 101 -10.45 6.12 1.00
N VAL A 102 -9.88 7.14 1.64
CA VAL A 102 -10.29 7.63 2.97
C VAL A 102 -11.48 8.60 2.87
N TYR A 103 -11.50 9.45 1.85
CA TYR A 103 -12.58 10.43 1.66
C TYR A 103 -13.70 9.84 0.80
N GLY A 104 -13.44 8.77 0.04
CA GLY A 104 -14.38 8.22 -0.93
C GLY A 104 -14.52 9.06 -2.19
N LEU A 105 -13.69 10.10 -2.37
CA LEU A 105 -13.79 11.05 -3.48
C LEU A 105 -13.09 10.53 -4.73
N LYS A 106 -13.86 10.36 -5.80
CA LYS A 106 -13.33 10.09 -7.13
C LYS A 106 -12.63 11.31 -7.70
N ILE A 107 -11.79 11.06 -8.70
CA ILE A 107 -10.94 12.10 -9.29
C ILE A 107 -11.73 13.29 -9.85
N PHE A 108 -12.94 13.05 -10.37
CA PHE A 108 -13.82 14.10 -10.89
C PHE A 108 -14.44 14.94 -9.78
N GLU A 109 -14.89 14.31 -8.69
CA GLU A 109 -15.40 15.01 -7.50
C GLU A 109 -14.30 15.86 -6.86
N LEU A 110 -13.10 15.30 -6.78
CA LEU A 110 -11.93 16.01 -6.26
C LEU A 110 -11.59 17.23 -7.13
N ALA A 111 -11.68 17.10 -8.45
CA ALA A 111 -11.46 18.20 -9.39
C ALA A 111 -12.52 19.31 -9.22
N GLU A 112 -13.79 18.94 -9.02
CA GLU A 112 -14.89 19.87 -8.75
C GLU A 112 -14.69 20.62 -7.42
N ILE A 113 -14.43 19.90 -6.32
CA ILE A 113 -14.16 20.50 -5.01
C ILE A 113 -12.99 21.48 -5.07
N LEU A 114 -11.94 21.11 -5.80
CA LEU A 114 -10.72 21.91 -5.90
C LEU A 114 -10.82 23.04 -6.93
N ASP A 115 -11.89 23.10 -7.72
CA ASP A 115 -12.11 24.05 -8.82
C ASP A 115 -10.94 24.04 -9.83
N VAL A 116 -10.61 22.84 -10.32
CA VAL A 116 -9.56 22.61 -11.34
C VAL A 116 -9.99 21.55 -12.34
N SER A 117 -9.26 21.43 -13.44
CA SER A 117 -9.52 20.34 -14.39
C SER A 117 -9.03 18.99 -13.84
N ILE A 118 -9.68 17.90 -14.25
CA ILE A 118 -9.26 16.52 -13.93
C ILE A 118 -7.78 16.30 -14.30
N GLY A 119 -7.32 16.90 -15.40
CA GLY A 119 -5.93 16.82 -15.85
C GLY A 119 -4.93 17.36 -14.83
N VAL A 120 -5.29 18.40 -14.06
CA VAL A 120 -4.45 18.93 -12.97
C VAL A 120 -4.30 17.90 -11.86
N ILE A 121 -5.38 17.21 -11.47
CA ILE A 121 -5.35 16.17 -10.45
C ILE A 121 -4.55 14.96 -10.93
N MET A 122 -4.74 14.52 -12.18
CA MET A 122 -3.96 13.42 -12.77
C MET A 122 -2.48 13.74 -12.89
N TYR A 123 -2.13 15.01 -13.16
CA TYR A 123 -0.75 15.45 -13.15
C TYR A 123 -0.17 15.37 -11.73
N ALA A 124 -0.88 15.93 -10.74
CA ALA A 124 -0.42 15.95 -9.36
C ALA A 124 -0.30 14.55 -8.76
N ARG A 125 -1.23 13.64 -9.08
CA ARG A 125 -1.16 12.22 -8.71
C ARG A 125 0.09 11.53 -9.26
N ARG A 126 0.54 11.87 -10.47
CA ARG A 126 1.70 11.21 -11.11
C ARG A 126 3.03 11.89 -10.82
N ARG A 127 3.04 13.21 -10.60
CA ARG A 127 4.26 14.04 -10.57
C ARG A 127 4.44 14.81 -9.26
N GLY A 128 3.49 14.71 -8.34
CA GLY A 128 3.44 15.54 -7.13
C GLY A 128 2.73 16.87 -7.36
N THR A 129 2.32 17.48 -6.25
CA THR A 129 1.53 18.72 -6.27
C THR A 129 2.45 19.93 -6.23
N VAL A 130 2.31 20.84 -7.20
CA VAL A 130 3.12 22.07 -7.23
C VAL A 130 2.77 22.99 -6.06
N SER A 131 3.76 23.70 -5.49
CA SER A 131 3.61 24.47 -4.26
C SER A 131 2.44 25.46 -4.28
N LYS A 132 2.20 26.14 -5.42
CA LYS A 132 1.04 27.02 -5.58
C LYS A 132 -0.29 26.29 -5.32
N ARG A 133 -0.44 25.08 -5.85
CA ARG A 133 -1.65 24.26 -5.68
C ARG A 133 -1.74 23.66 -4.29
N VAL A 134 -0.62 23.39 -3.61
CA VAL A 134 -0.65 22.95 -2.20
C VAL A 134 -1.36 23.98 -1.32
N ILE A 135 -1.04 25.27 -1.50
CA ILE A 135 -1.67 26.38 -0.76
C ILE A 135 -3.18 26.45 -1.03
N GLU A 136 -3.59 26.16 -2.27
CA GLU A 136 -5.00 26.19 -2.68
C GLU A 136 -5.77 24.93 -2.23
N PHE A 137 -5.15 23.75 -2.30
CA PHE A 137 -5.79 22.45 -2.09
C PHE A 137 -5.86 22.07 -0.62
N SER A 138 -4.79 22.34 0.13
CA SER A 138 -4.68 22.03 1.56
C SER A 138 -5.91 22.50 2.37
N PRO A 139 -6.30 23.79 2.34
CA PRO A 139 -7.45 24.25 3.13
C PRO A 139 -8.78 23.68 2.63
N LYS A 140 -8.94 23.48 1.32
CA LYS A 140 -10.19 22.94 0.75
C LYS A 140 -10.43 21.48 1.14
N LEU A 141 -9.37 20.72 1.34
CA LEU A 141 -9.44 19.31 1.73
C LEU A 141 -9.28 19.10 3.24
N CYS A 142 -9.05 20.17 4.02
CA CYS A 142 -8.67 20.08 5.43
C CYS A 142 -7.42 19.23 5.67
N ILE A 143 -6.48 19.19 4.72
CA ILE A 143 -5.26 18.36 4.78
C ILE A 143 -4.04 19.25 5.01
N PRO A 144 -3.13 18.91 5.95
CA PRO A 144 -1.87 19.65 6.16
C PRO A 144 -0.99 19.72 4.89
N PRO A 145 -0.36 20.88 4.59
CA PRO A 145 0.54 21.01 3.44
C PRO A 145 1.67 19.96 3.39
N LYS A 146 2.13 19.47 4.55
CA LYS A 146 3.16 18.42 4.66
C LYS A 146 2.81 17.15 3.88
N PHE A 147 1.53 16.77 3.80
CA PHE A 147 1.10 15.55 3.12
C PHE A 147 1.30 15.62 1.60
N PHE A 148 1.31 16.81 1.01
CA PHE A 148 1.54 16.97 -0.43
C PHE A 148 3.00 16.75 -0.86
N GLY A 149 3.91 16.62 0.11
CA GLY A 149 5.29 16.22 -0.11
C GLY A 149 5.44 14.70 -0.10
N LYS A 150 5.79 14.14 1.06
CA LYS A 150 5.87 12.70 1.30
C LYS A 150 4.74 12.29 2.23
N PHE A 151 3.97 11.27 1.86
CA PHE A 151 2.84 10.78 2.63
C PHE A 151 3.04 9.30 2.92
N LEU A 152 3.08 8.94 4.20
CA LEU A 152 3.35 7.57 4.63
C LEU A 152 2.08 6.85 5.07
N SER A 153 2.08 5.52 5.04
CA SER A 153 0.98 4.71 5.59
C SER A 153 0.71 5.01 7.08
N THR A 154 1.72 5.44 7.84
CA THR A 154 1.58 5.87 9.24
C THR A 154 0.77 7.16 9.39
N ASP A 155 0.68 7.98 8.34
CA ASP A 155 -0.07 9.24 8.34
C ASP A 155 -1.57 9.04 8.05
N LEU A 156 -2.00 7.81 7.71
CA LEU A 156 -3.40 7.52 7.37
C LEU A 156 -4.39 7.89 8.50
N SER A 157 -4.00 7.67 9.76
CA SER A 157 -4.85 8.02 10.90
C SER A 157 -5.10 9.53 11.04
N GLU A 158 -4.10 10.35 10.69
CA GLU A 158 -4.24 11.81 10.65
C GLU A 158 -5.08 12.22 9.43
N LEU A 159 -4.92 11.55 8.28
CA LEU A 159 -5.76 11.77 7.11
C LEU A 159 -7.25 11.45 7.36
N GLU A 160 -7.56 10.41 8.15
CA GLU A 160 -8.92 10.09 8.59
C GLU A 160 -9.53 11.19 9.46
N GLN A 161 -8.72 11.87 10.26
CA GLN A 161 -9.16 13.01 11.07
C GLN A 161 -9.47 14.22 10.19
N CYS A 162 -8.61 14.50 9.21
CA CYS A 162 -8.85 15.51 8.18
C CYS A 162 -10.16 15.23 7.40
N CYS A 163 -10.44 13.97 7.07
CA CYS A 163 -11.68 13.56 6.39
C CYS A 163 -12.93 13.91 7.22
N LYS A 164 -12.89 13.64 8.53
CA LYS A 164 -13.99 14.00 9.44
C LYS A 164 -14.20 15.51 9.50
N GLU A 165 -13.12 16.29 9.54
CA GLU A 165 -13.20 17.76 9.51
C GLU A 165 -13.79 18.26 8.19
N PHE A 166 -13.30 17.74 7.05
CA PHE A 166 -13.78 18.10 5.72
C PHE A 166 -15.29 17.92 5.58
N TYR A 167 -15.82 16.76 5.97
CA TYR A 167 -17.27 16.50 5.91
C TYR A 167 -18.05 17.26 6.99
N GLY A 168 -17.46 17.52 8.16
CA GLY A 168 -18.06 18.37 9.18
C GLY A 168 -18.24 19.82 8.70
N VAL A 169 -17.24 20.39 8.02
CA VAL A 169 -17.30 21.73 7.43
C VAL A 169 -18.32 21.79 6.29
N LYS A 170 -18.35 20.79 5.40
CA LYS A 170 -19.35 20.73 4.32
C LYS A 170 -20.78 20.74 4.84
N GLN A 171 -21.07 19.95 5.88
CA GLN A 171 -22.40 19.93 6.48
C GLN A 171 -22.83 21.31 7.00
N ILE A 172 -21.91 22.14 7.49
CA ILE A 172 -22.21 23.50 7.96
C ILE A 172 -22.52 24.45 6.78
N GLN A 173 -21.84 24.29 5.65
CA GLN A 173 -22.04 25.12 4.46
C GLN A 173 -23.34 24.80 3.73
N ASP A 174 -23.85 23.56 3.82
CA ASP A 174 -25.11 23.12 3.23
C ASP A 174 -26.35 23.42 4.10
N VAL A 175 -26.19 23.98 5.31
CA VAL A 175 -27.34 24.43 6.11
C VAL A 175 -27.87 25.75 5.51
N PRO A 176 -29.14 25.80 5.06
CA PRO A 176 -29.70 27.04 4.54
C PRO A 176 -29.73 28.07 5.66
N HIS A 177 -29.04 29.19 5.46
CA HIS A 177 -29.19 30.37 6.29
C HIS A 177 -30.66 30.81 6.22
N LYS A 178 -31.39 30.57 7.31
CA LYS A 178 -32.74 31.10 7.53
C LYS A 178 -32.70 32.60 7.75
#